data_AF-A0A357EGL6-F1
#
_entry.id   AF-A0A357EGL6-F1
#
_cell.length_a   1.000
_cell.length_b   1.000
_cell.length_c   1.000
_cell.angle_alpha   90.00
_cell.angle_beta   90.00
_cell.angle_gamma   90.00
#
_symmetry.space_group_name_H-M   'P 1'
#
loop_
_entity.id
_entity.type
_entity.pdbx_description
1 polymer ?
#
loop_
_entity_poly.entity_id
_entity_poly.type
_entity_poly.pdbx_seq_one_letter_code
_entity_poly.pdbx_strand_id
1 'polypeptide(L)'
;MEQATISVDRSMIHCRGAWTLPNLVQLERQIQTLRWPDGSDVRFDTMGVTAMDTGGALLLQRCLSHSPRNGQGGAPQGLRPEFADLLQKVQLQWPRPDQGAVARNTSWAEGLTHLVQSRQAAAVRALAFIGESTIAFGRALRRPRSIRWRA
;
A
#
# COMPACT_ATOMS: atom_id res chain seq x y z
N MET A 1 -2.40 17.57 1.55
CA MET A 1 -2.27 16.13 1.86
C MET A 1 -1.27 16.00 2.98
N GLU A 2 -1.68 15.50 4.15
CA GLU A 2 -0.76 15.32 5.28
C GLU A 2 0.25 14.21 4.98
N GLN A 3 1.54 14.50 5.17
CA GLN A 3 2.60 13.53 4.96
C GLN A 3 2.49 12.39 5.98
N ALA A 4 2.72 11.16 5.53
CA ALA A 4 2.73 10.03 6.43
C ALA A 4 4.07 9.95 7.18
N THR A 5 3.99 9.62 8.47
CA THR A 5 5.18 9.55 9.32
C THR A 5 5.05 8.41 10.32
N ILE A 6 6.19 7.78 10.61
CA ILE A 6 6.36 6.85 11.71
C ILE A 6 7.50 7.33 12.59
N SER A 7 7.28 7.33 13.91
CA SER A 7 8.28 7.76 14.89
C SER A 7 8.18 6.94 16.16
N VAL A 8 9.25 6.93 16.96
CA VAL A 8 9.34 6.18 18.23
C VAL A 8 9.52 7.18 19.36
N ASP A 9 8.69 7.05 20.39
CA ASP A 9 8.87 7.70 21.69
C ASP A 9 8.88 6.64 22.79
N ARG A 10 10.06 6.41 23.38
CA ARG A 10 10.29 5.39 24.43
C ARG A 10 9.85 3.98 24.01
N SER A 11 8.61 3.58 24.35
CA SER A 11 8.00 2.29 24.01
C SER A 11 6.74 2.43 23.14
N MET A 12 6.44 3.64 22.66
CA MET A 12 5.31 3.95 21.80
C MET A 12 5.79 4.25 20.38
N ILE A 13 5.14 3.64 19.40
CA ILE A 13 5.34 3.92 17.99
C ILE A 13 4.16 4.76 17.51
N HIS A 14 4.42 6.00 17.09
CA HIS A 14 3.40 6.89 16.57
C HIS A 14 3.32 6.77 15.05
N CYS A 15 2.14 6.39 14.56
CA CYS A 15 1.77 6.34 13.16
C CYS A 15 0.85 7.52 12.83
N ARG A 16 1.26 8.37 11.89
CA ARG A 16 0.50 9.58 11.52
C ARG A 16 0.40 9.79 10.01
N GLY A 17 -0.57 10.60 9.59
CA GLY A 17 -0.79 11.03 8.21
C GLY A 17 -1.46 9.96 7.33
N ALA A 18 -1.32 10.13 6.01
CA ALA A 18 -1.99 9.27 5.02
C ALA A 18 -1.15 8.04 4.64
N TRP A 19 -1.42 6.89 5.25
CA TRP A 19 -0.80 5.59 4.97
C TRP A 19 -1.37 4.98 3.67
N THR A 20 -1.13 5.67 2.56
CA THR A 20 -1.61 5.31 1.23
C THR A 20 -0.45 5.19 0.26
N LEU A 21 -0.63 4.50 -0.86
CA LEU A 21 0.39 4.21 -1.88
C LEU A 21 1.33 5.37 -2.22
N PRO A 22 0.88 6.63 -2.41
CA PRO A 22 1.78 7.75 -2.69
C PRO A 22 2.84 8.03 -1.60
N ASN A 23 2.55 7.67 -0.35
CA ASN A 23 3.44 7.92 0.80
C ASN A 23 4.21 6.65 1.24
N LEU A 24 3.93 5.47 0.66
CA LEU A 24 4.51 4.20 1.13
C LEU A 24 6.02 4.15 0.97
N VAL A 25 6.57 4.62 -0.16
CA VAL A 25 8.02 4.61 -0.41
C VAL A 25 8.77 5.43 0.66
N GLN A 26 8.21 6.56 1.08
CA GLN A 26 8.82 7.38 2.14
C GLN A 26 8.66 6.71 3.51
N LEU A 27 7.49 6.15 3.81
CA LEU A 27 7.25 5.40 5.06
C LEU A 27 8.20 4.22 5.20
N GLU A 28 8.42 3.44 4.14
CA GLU A 28 9.33 2.29 4.16
C GLU A 28 10.77 2.71 4.49
N ARG A 29 11.24 3.83 3.93
CA ARG A 29 12.55 4.39 4.28
C ARG A 29 12.62 4.79 5.75
N GLN A 30 11.58 5.47 6.25
CA GLN A 30 11.52 5.84 7.67
C GLN A 30 11.58 4.59 8.56
N ILE A 31 10.79 3.56 8.24
CA ILE A 31 10.75 2.28 8.96
C ILE A 31 12.13 1.60 8.99
N GLN A 32 12.86 1.60 7.86
CA GLN A 32 14.19 0.99 7.76
C GLN A 32 15.23 1.71 8.63
N THR A 33 15.09 3.03 8.76
CA THR A 33 15.97 3.84 9.62
C THR A 33 15.50 3.92 11.08
N LEU A 34 14.30 3.41 11.36
CA LEU A 34 13.67 3.52 12.66
C LEU A 34 14.41 2.63 13.67
N ARG A 35 14.82 3.22 14.79
CA ARG A 35 15.30 2.45 15.94
C ARG A 35 14.09 1.88 16.66
N TRP A 36 13.80 0.62 16.40
CA TRP A 36 12.73 -0.10 17.07
C TRP A 36 13.00 -0.14 18.57
N PRO A 37 12.00 0.17 19.42
CA PRO A 37 12.17 0.16 20.85
C PRO A 37 12.42 -1.27 21.35
N ASP A 38 13.47 -1.44 22.15
CA ASP A 38 13.84 -2.72 22.75
C ASP A 38 12.91 -3.00 23.94
N GLY A 39 12.03 -3.99 23.81
CA GLY A 39 11.14 -4.37 24.90
C GLY A 39 9.96 -5.22 24.45
N SER A 40 9.35 -5.91 25.39
CA SER A 40 8.13 -6.69 25.14
C SER A 40 6.87 -5.81 25.10
N ASP A 41 6.88 -4.62 25.69
CA ASP A 41 5.70 -3.72 25.80
C ASP A 41 5.69 -2.58 24.77
N VAL A 42 6.00 -2.89 23.50
CA VAL A 42 5.92 -1.90 22.42
C VAL A 42 4.48 -1.72 21.94
N ARG A 43 3.97 -0.49 22.08
CA ARG A 43 2.61 -0.11 21.68
C ARG A 43 2.64 0.73 20.41
N PHE A 44 1.54 0.68 19.66
CA PHE A 44 1.34 1.48 18.46
C PHE A 44 0.20 2.45 18.70
N ASP A 45 0.43 3.72 18.46
CA ASP A 45 -0.56 4.77 18.42
C ASP A 45 -0.85 5.12 16.96
N THR A 46 -2.10 4.93 16.56
CA THR A 46 -2.58 5.15 15.18
C THR A 46 -3.62 6.27 15.08
N MET A 47 -3.83 7.04 16.15
CA MET A 47 -4.83 8.13 16.17
C MET A 47 -4.56 9.18 15.09
N GLY A 48 -3.30 9.43 14.77
CA GLY A 48 -2.91 10.40 13.76
C GLY A 48 -3.03 9.88 12.32
N VAL A 49 -3.44 8.64 12.08
CA VAL A 49 -3.60 8.09 10.73
C VAL A 49 -4.87 8.65 10.10
N THR A 50 -4.70 9.48 9.07
CA THR A 50 -5.82 10.22 8.46
C THR A 50 -6.44 9.46 7.28
N ALA A 51 -5.65 8.65 6.59
CA ALA A 51 -6.09 7.76 5.50
C ALA A 51 -5.26 6.48 5.48
N MET A 52 -5.84 5.38 5.00
CA MET A 52 -5.15 4.10 4.83
C MET A 52 -5.73 3.34 3.63
N ASP A 53 -4.86 2.75 2.81
CA ASP A 53 -5.26 1.80 1.76
C ASP A 53 -4.73 0.39 2.06
N THR A 54 -4.97 -0.57 1.16
CA THR A 54 -4.51 -1.95 1.31
C THR A 54 -2.98 -2.05 1.50
N GLY A 55 -2.21 -1.19 0.81
CA GLY A 55 -0.75 -1.16 0.96
C GLY A 55 -0.32 -0.62 2.33
N GLY A 56 -0.97 0.43 2.81
CA GLY A 56 -0.75 0.96 4.16
C GLY A 56 -1.13 -0.01 5.26
N ALA A 57 -2.24 -0.73 5.11
CA ALA A 57 -2.67 -1.75 6.05
C ALA A 57 -1.67 -2.93 6.12
N LEU A 58 -1.15 -3.39 4.97
CA LEU A 58 -0.09 -4.40 4.91
C LEU A 58 1.19 -3.94 5.61
N LEU A 59 1.58 -2.68 5.40
CA LEU A 59 2.77 -2.11 6.04
C LEU A 59 2.60 -2.05 7.57
N LEU A 60 1.45 -1.56 8.04
CA LEU A 60 1.12 -1.52 9.47
C LEU A 60 1.08 -2.92 10.09
N GLN A 61 0.46 -3.90 9.42
CA GLN A 61 0.40 -5.30 9.88
C GLN A 61 1.82 -5.86 10.13
N ARG A 62 2.76 -5.56 9.23
CA ARG A 62 4.17 -5.96 9.35
C ARG A 62 4.86 -5.25 10.50
N CYS A 63 4.66 -3.94 10.65
CA CYS A 63 5.18 -3.21 11.80
C CYS A 63 4.69 -3.83 13.12
N LEU A 64 3.39 -4.16 13.21
CA LEU A 64 2.82 -4.85 14.36
C LEU A 64 3.45 -6.22 14.60
N SER A 65 3.91 -6.93 13.54
CA SER A 65 4.62 -8.20 13.67
C SER A 65 5.99 -8.08 14.33
N HIS A 66 6.63 -6.90 14.29
CA HIS A 66 7.94 -6.69 14.91
C HIS A 66 7.87 -6.63 16.44
N SER A 67 6.67 -6.40 17.00
CA SER A 67 6.44 -6.43 18.45
C SER A 67 5.97 -7.83 18.89
N PRO A 68 6.71 -8.54 19.76
CA PRO A 68 6.35 -9.89 20.22
C PRO A 68 4.98 -9.97 20.90
N ARG A 69 4.52 -8.89 21.55
CA ARG A 69 3.20 -8.85 22.21
C ARG A 69 2.06 -8.56 21.24
N ASN A 70 2.27 -7.78 20.19
CA ASN A 70 1.24 -7.52 19.17
C ASN A 70 1.08 -8.70 18.19
N GLY A 71 1.92 -9.72 18.33
CA GLY A 71 1.72 -11.06 17.76
C GLY A 71 0.45 -11.75 18.26
N GLN A 72 -0.06 -11.40 19.45
CA GLN A 72 -1.19 -12.07 20.11
C GLN A 72 -2.54 -11.32 20.00
N GLY A 73 -2.67 -10.39 19.04
CA GLY A 73 -3.97 -9.75 18.77
C GLY A 73 -4.25 -8.46 19.55
N GLY A 74 -3.21 -7.84 20.13
CA GLY A 74 -3.33 -6.47 20.65
C GLY A 74 -3.57 -5.48 19.51
N ALA A 75 -4.80 -4.96 19.41
CA ALA A 75 -5.12 -3.92 18.44
C ALA A 75 -4.28 -2.65 18.73
N PRO A 76 -3.74 -1.97 17.70
CA PRO A 76 -3.07 -0.70 17.90
C PRO A 76 -4.03 0.31 18.53
N GLN A 77 -3.49 1.15 19.41
CA GLN A 77 -4.26 2.16 20.12
C GLN A 77 -4.79 3.21 19.13
N GLY A 78 -6.08 3.55 19.28
CA GLY A 78 -6.70 4.61 18.49
C GLY A 78 -6.94 4.28 17.02
N LEU A 79 -6.90 3.00 16.65
CA LEU A 79 -7.21 2.60 15.28
C LEU A 79 -8.69 2.82 15.00
N ARG A 80 -8.97 3.63 13.99
CA ARG A 80 -10.33 3.86 13.48
C ARG A 80 -10.96 2.53 13.01
N PRO A 81 -12.24 2.27 13.32
CA PRO A 81 -12.91 1.00 12.99
C PRO A 81 -12.82 0.59 11.52
N GLU A 82 -12.92 1.55 10.60
CA GLU A 82 -12.79 1.35 9.15
C GLU A 82 -11.41 0.81 8.75
N PHE A 83 -10.36 1.19 9.46
CA PHE A 83 -9.01 0.68 9.23
C PHE A 83 -8.79 -0.66 9.92
N ALA A 84 -9.48 -0.92 11.03
CA ALA A 84 -9.47 -2.22 11.67
C ALA A 84 -10.08 -3.31 10.77
N ASP A 85 -11.21 -3.03 10.12
CA ASP A 85 -11.83 -3.93 9.14
C ASP A 85 -10.92 -4.19 7.94
N LEU A 86 -10.28 -3.15 7.41
CA LEU A 86 -9.28 -3.29 6.34
C LEU A 86 -8.09 -4.16 6.79
N LEU A 87 -7.57 -3.93 7.99
CA LEU A 87 -6.46 -4.71 8.55
C LEU A 87 -6.84 -6.17 8.77
N GLN A 88 -8.07 -6.45 9.21
CA GLN A 88 -8.60 -7.80 9.35
C GLN A 88 -8.68 -8.52 8.00
N LYS A 89 -9.22 -7.85 6.97
CA LYS A 89 -9.31 -8.39 5.59
C LYS A 89 -7.93 -8.73 5.04
N VAL A 90 -6.97 -7.83 5.24
CA VAL A 90 -5.59 -8.03 4.81
C VAL A 90 -4.94 -9.20 5.55
N GLN A 91 -5.16 -9.34 6.86
CA GLN A 91 -4.64 -10.46 7.65
C GLN A 91 -5.16 -11.82 7.18
N LEU A 92 -6.44 -11.90 6.80
CA LEU A 92 -7.05 -13.13 6.28
C LEU A 92 -6.48 -13.51 4.90
N GLN A 93 -6.24 -12.52 4.03
CA GLN A 93 -5.77 -12.76 2.68
C GLN A 93 -4.25 -12.96 2.59
N TRP A 94 -3.50 -12.34 3.51
CA TRP A 94 -2.05 -12.41 3.56
C TRP A 94 -1.59 -12.74 5.00
N PRO A 95 -1.69 -14.02 5.39
CA PRO A 95 -1.24 -14.46 6.71
C PRO A 95 0.25 -14.15 6.89
N ARG A 96 0.64 -13.84 8.14
CA ARG A 96 2.03 -13.54 8.48
C ARG A 96 2.92 -14.74 8.10
N PRO A 97 4.06 -14.54 7.43
CA PRO A 97 5.07 -15.60 7.35
C PRO A 97 5.52 -15.93 8.78
N ASP A 98 5.64 -17.22 9.07
CA ASP A 98 5.97 -17.74 10.41
C ASP A 98 7.24 -17.09 10.96
N GLN A 99 7.24 -16.79 12.26
CA GLN A 99 8.24 -16.00 12.99
C GLN A 99 9.61 -16.68 13.17
N GLY A 100 10.02 -17.54 12.24
CA GLY A 100 11.32 -18.25 12.27
C GLY A 100 12.44 -17.61 11.46
N ALA A 101 12.13 -16.72 10.52
CA ALA A 101 13.15 -16.10 9.68
C ALA A 101 13.46 -14.68 10.18
N VAL A 102 14.59 -14.54 10.87
CA VAL A 102 15.25 -13.26 11.11
C VAL A 102 15.72 -12.69 9.77
N ALA A 103 14.79 -12.21 8.94
CA ALA A 103 15.10 -11.50 7.72
C ALA A 103 15.30 -10.02 8.06
N ARG A 104 16.39 -9.75 8.79
CA ARG A 104 17.03 -8.43 8.71
C ARG A 104 17.50 -8.29 7.27
N ASN A 105 16.89 -7.33 6.57
CA ASN A 105 17.37 -6.79 5.31
C ASN A 105 17.10 -7.72 4.10
N THR A 106 16.72 -7.12 2.96
CA THR A 106 16.57 -7.75 1.63
C THR A 106 15.24 -8.46 1.33
N SER A 107 14.29 -7.73 0.70
CA SER A 107 13.28 -8.20 -0.31
C SER A 107 11.98 -7.38 -0.34
N TRP A 108 11.90 -6.27 0.41
CA TRP A 108 10.68 -5.44 0.47
C TRP A 108 10.29 -4.79 -0.86
N ALA A 109 11.28 -4.42 -1.69
CA ALA A 109 11.04 -3.81 -2.98
C ALA A 109 10.33 -4.79 -3.94
N GLU A 110 10.71 -6.07 -3.95
CA GLU A 110 10.20 -7.04 -4.94
C GLU A 110 8.70 -7.29 -4.78
N GLY A 111 8.20 -7.40 -3.54
CA GLY A 111 6.77 -7.64 -3.29
C GLY A 111 5.88 -6.44 -3.62
N LEU A 112 6.34 -5.21 -3.36
CA LEU A 112 5.60 -3.99 -3.71
C LEU A 112 5.74 -3.67 -5.21
N THR A 113 6.91 -3.95 -5.81
CA THR A 113 7.13 -3.79 -7.25
C THR A 113 6.22 -4.71 -8.06
N HIS A 114 5.98 -5.95 -7.62
CA HIS A 114 5.01 -6.84 -8.27
C HIS A 114 3.58 -6.27 -8.22
N LEU A 115 3.21 -5.61 -7.12
CA LEU A 115 1.88 -4.99 -6.96
C LEU A 115 1.73 -3.72 -7.83
N VAL A 116 2.79 -2.93 -7.97
CA VAL A 116 2.82 -1.73 -8.81
C VAL A 116 2.91 -2.09 -10.29
N GLN A 117 3.74 -3.07 -10.68
CA GLN A 117 3.86 -3.54 -12.07
C GLN A 117 2.56 -4.16 -12.59
N SER A 118 1.87 -4.96 -11.77
CA SER A 118 0.62 -5.62 -12.19
C SER A 118 -0.51 -4.62 -12.51
N ARG A 119 -0.53 -3.44 -11.86
CA ARG A 119 -1.48 -2.37 -12.20
C ARG A 119 -1.03 -1.45 -13.33
N GLN A 120 0.28 -1.20 -13.49
CA GLN A 120 0.78 -0.37 -14.58
C GLN A 120 0.60 -1.03 -15.96
N ALA A 121 0.83 -2.35 -16.09
CA ALA A 121 0.67 -3.05 -17.36
C ALA A 121 -0.79 -3.02 -17.87
N ALA A 122 -1.77 -3.08 -16.96
CA ALA A 122 -3.19 -2.97 -17.31
C ALA A 122 -3.56 -1.55 -17.76
N ALA A 123 -3.05 -0.51 -17.08
CA ALA A 123 -3.30 0.87 -17.44
C ALA A 123 -2.69 1.26 -18.79
N VAL A 124 -1.45 0.81 -19.09
CA VAL A 124 -0.79 1.06 -20.38
C VAL A 124 -1.53 0.34 -21.52
N ARG A 125 -2.02 -0.89 -21.30
CA ARG A 125 -2.84 -1.61 -22.30
C ARG A 125 -4.19 -0.93 -22.53
N ALA A 126 -4.84 -0.43 -21.47
CA ALA A 126 -6.08 0.32 -21.58
C ALA A 126 -5.88 1.64 -22.36
N LEU A 127 -4.80 2.38 -22.09
CA LEU A 127 -4.46 3.59 -22.85
C LEU A 127 -4.10 3.29 -24.31
N ALA A 128 -3.35 2.21 -24.57
CA ALA A 128 -3.03 1.79 -25.94
C ALA A 128 -4.30 1.46 -26.73
N PHE A 129 -5.24 0.73 -26.13
CA PHE A 129 -6.53 0.40 -26.75
C PHE A 129 -7.39 1.64 -27.04
N ILE A 130 -7.44 2.60 -26.11
CA ILE A 130 -8.15 3.88 -26.29
C ILE A 130 -7.49 4.73 -27.38
N GLY A 131 -6.15 4.78 -27.42
CA GLY A 131 -5.39 5.50 -28.44
C GLY A 131 -5.61 4.93 -29.84
N GLU A 132 -5.58 3.60 -29.98
CA GLU A 132 -5.79 2.93 -31.26
C GLU A 132 -7.24 3.10 -31.77
N SER A 133 -8.22 3.00 -30.86
CA SER A 133 -9.64 3.23 -31.17
C SER A 133 -9.90 4.67 -31.64
N THR A 134 -9.27 5.65 -30.99
CA THR A 134 -9.44 7.08 -31.33
C THR A 134 -8.77 7.43 -32.66
N ILE A 135 -7.60 6.86 -32.96
CA ILE A 135 -6.90 7.09 -34.23
C ILE A 135 -7.62 6.43 -35.42
N ALA A 136 -8.19 5.23 -35.24
CA ALA A 136 -8.97 4.56 -36.27
C ALA A 136 -10.27 5.34 -36.60
N PHE A 137 -10.98 5.81 -35.57
CA PHE A 137 -12.18 6.63 -35.74
C PHE A 137 -11.88 8.00 -36.37
N GLY A 138 -10.79 8.64 -35.94
CA GLY A 138 -10.33 9.93 -36.48
C GLY A 138 -9.87 9.84 -37.94
N ARG A 139 -9.25 8.72 -38.36
CA ARG A 139 -8.91 8.48 -39.77
C ARG A 139 -10.12 8.18 -40.65
N ALA A 140 -11.13 7.49 -40.13
CA ALA A 140 -12.40 7.26 -40.82
C ALA A 140 -13.18 8.57 -41.06
N LEU A 141 -13.19 9.47 -40.06
CA LEU A 141 -13.81 10.80 -40.19
C LEU A 141 -13.00 11.76 -41.08
N ARG A 142 -11.66 11.65 -41.13
CA ARG A 142 -10.81 12.46 -42.04
C ARG A 142 -10.79 12.00 -43.49
N ARG A 143 -11.36 10.84 -43.84
CA ARG A 143 -11.52 10.38 -45.24
C ARG A 143 -12.99 10.08 -45.57
N PRO A 144 -13.85 11.09 -45.74
CA PRO A 144 -15.27 10.87 -46.05
C PRO A 144 -15.55 10.51 -47.52
N ARG A 145 -14.54 10.19 -48.35
CA ARG A 145 -14.71 10.06 -49.81
C ARG A 145 -14.86 8.62 -50.36
N SER A 146 -15.06 7.60 -49.53
CA SER A 146 -15.30 6.23 -50.04
C SER A 146 -16.60 5.56 -49.57
N ILE A 147 -17.47 6.26 -48.83
CA ILE A 147 -18.81 5.73 -48.54
C ILE A 147 -19.68 5.94 -49.79
N ARG A 148 -19.54 5.03 -50.75
CA ARG A 148 -20.53 4.83 -51.80
C ARG A 148 -21.74 4.19 -51.13
N TRP A 149 -22.69 5.02 -50.69
CA TRP A 149 -24.05 4.58 -50.46
C TRP A 149 -24.58 4.02 -51.79
N ARG A 150 -24.78 2.71 -51.85
CA ARG A 150 -25.69 2.07 -52.80
C ARG A 150 -26.80 1.43 -51.98
N ALA A 151 -27.98 2.02 -52.09
CA ALA A 151 -29.24 1.33 -51.87
C ALA A 151 -29.45 0.30 -52.99
#